data_AF-A0A6I4MRC6-F1
#
_entry.id   AF-A0A6I4MRC6-F1
#
_cell.length_a   1.000
_cell.length_b   1.000
_cell.length_c   1.000
_cell.angle_alpha   90.00
_cell.angle_beta   90.00
_cell.angle_gamma   90.00
#
_symmetry.space_group_name_H-M   'P 1'
#
loop_
_entity.id
_entity.type
_entity.pdbx_description
1 polymer ?
#
loop_
_entity_poly.entity_id
_entity_poly.type
_entity_poly.pdbx_seq_one_letter_code
_entity_poly.pdbx_strand_id
1 'polypeptide(L)'
;MAGSRRAAFRAGFGTNLLNPKAGIFYMSLIPQFMPHGAPAFGTTLLFTAIDVAELAVWYWLVSGAAAKLAERLRRPRVRRRLEQAAGVAFLGFAANLLADRA
;
A
#
# COMPACT_ATOMS: atom_id res chain seq x y z
N MET A 1 -12.64 -1.08 -15.63
CA MET A 1 -14.04 -1.14 -15.15
C MET A 1 -14.08 -0.56 -13.75
N ALA A 2 -14.63 0.63 -13.55
CA ALA A 2 -14.79 1.17 -12.21
C ALA A 2 -15.93 0.41 -11.53
N GLY A 3 -15.60 -0.57 -10.68
CA GLY A 3 -16.59 -1.23 -9.85
C GLY A 3 -17.31 -0.20 -8.98
N SER A 4 -18.59 -0.45 -8.69
CA SER A 4 -19.37 0.34 -7.73
C SER A 4 -18.55 0.62 -6.46
N ARG A 5 -18.66 1.82 -5.87
CA ARG A 5 -17.97 2.16 -4.60
C ARG A 5 -18.15 1.08 -3.53
N ARG A 6 -19.34 0.45 -3.50
CA ARG A 6 -19.64 -0.67 -2.61
C ARG A 6 -18.81 -1.92 -2.92
N ALA A 7 -18.61 -2.24 -4.20
CA ALA A 7 -17.77 -3.36 -4.62
C ALA A 7 -16.30 -3.12 -4.27
N ALA A 8 -15.78 -1.91 -4.51
CA ALA A 8 -14.42 -1.53 -4.12
C ALA A 8 -14.22 -1.59 -2.60
N PHE A 9 -15.17 -1.09 -1.82
CA PHE A 9 -15.13 -1.19 -0.36
C PHE A 9 -15.13 -2.64 0.12
N ARG A 10 -16.03 -3.48 -0.42
CA ARG A 10 -16.09 -4.91 -0.07
C ARG A 10 -14.81 -5.65 -0.42
N ALA A 11 -14.19 -5.34 -1.56
CA ALA A 11 -12.91 -5.94 -1.95
C ALA A 11 -11.78 -5.52 -1.00
N GLY A 12 -11.69 -4.23 -0.65
CA GLY A 12 -10.71 -3.72 0.31
C GLY A 12 -10.90 -4.31 1.70
N PHE A 13 -12.13 -4.28 2.21
CA PHE A 13 -12.50 -4.87 3.49
C PHE A 13 -12.22 -6.37 3.55
N GLY A 14 -12.66 -7.12 2.52
CA GLY A 14 -12.40 -8.56 2.44
C GLY A 14 -10.91 -8.89 2.38
N THR A 15 -10.14 -8.15 1.58
CA THR A 15 -8.68 -8.32 1.50
C THR A 15 -8.01 -8.05 2.84
N ASN A 16 -8.43 -7.01 3.56
CA ASN A 16 -7.85 -6.66 4.85
C ASN A 16 -8.22 -7.68 5.93
N LEU A 17 -9.49 -8.07 6.02
CA LEU A 17 -9.98 -9.03 7.01
C LEU A 17 -9.39 -10.43 6.83
N LEU A 18 -9.21 -10.86 5.57
CA LEU A 18 -8.61 -12.16 5.24
C LEU A 18 -7.08 -12.15 5.37
N ASN A 19 -6.45 -11.00 5.63
CA ASN A 19 -5.01 -10.91 5.81
C ASN A 19 -4.66 -11.05 7.30
N PRO A 20 -4.11 -12.19 7.75
CA PRO A 20 -3.86 -12.42 9.16
C PRO A 20 -2.68 -11.59 9.70
N LYS A 21 -1.94 -10.88 8.84
CA LYS A 21 -0.72 -10.16 9.23
C LYS A 21 -0.98 -9.17 10.36
N ALA A 22 -2.09 -8.43 10.32
CA ALA A 22 -2.43 -7.48 11.38
C ALA A 22 -2.63 -8.21 12.72
N GLY A 23 -3.43 -9.27 12.74
CA GLY A 23 -3.65 -10.06 13.96
C GLY A 23 -2.35 -10.63 14.55
N ILE A 24 -1.50 -11.22 13.70
CA ILE A 24 -0.20 -11.76 14.11
C ILE A 24 0.74 -10.65 14.64
N PHE A 25 0.75 -9.49 13.99
CA PHE A 25 1.52 -8.32 14.43
C PHE A 25 1.07 -7.87 15.84
N TYR A 26 -0.23 -7.70 16.05
CA TYR A 26 -0.76 -7.29 17.35
C TYR A 26 -0.47 -8.31 18.46
N MET A 27 -0.64 -9.61 18.18
CA MET A 27 -0.34 -10.68 19.13
C MET A 27 1.15 -10.75 19.51
N SER A 28 2.05 -10.41 18.59
CA SER A 28 3.48 -10.50 18.82
C SER A 28 4.09 -9.23 19.42
N LEU A 29 3.63 -8.05 19.02
CA LEU A 29 4.26 -6.78 19.39
C LEU A 29 3.62 -6.09 20.60
N ILE A 30 2.29 -6.06 20.73
CA ILE A 30 1.65 -5.35 21.86
C ILE A 30 2.16 -5.83 23.22
N PRO A 31 2.31 -7.15 23.49
CA PRO A 31 2.81 -7.61 24.77
C PRO A 31 4.22 -7.10 25.09
N GLN A 32 5.05 -6.83 24.08
CA GLN A 32 6.43 -6.34 24.25
C GLN A 32 6.48 -4.89 24.69
N PHE A 33 5.46 -4.10 24.36
CA PHE A 33 5.36 -2.68 24.73
C PHE A 33 4.49 -2.45 25.97
N MET A 34 3.94 -3.51 26.56
CA MET A 34 3.10 -3.41 27.75
C MET A 34 3.94 -3.05 28.98
N PRO A 35 3.67 -1.92 29.67
CA PRO A 35 4.35 -1.60 30.91
C PRO A 35 4.02 -2.62 32.01
N HIS A 36 4.99 -2.93 32.86
CA HIS A 36 4.77 -3.83 34.00
C HIS A 36 3.68 -3.27 34.93
N GLY A 37 2.68 -4.10 35.26
CA GLY A 37 1.56 -3.73 36.13
C GLY A 37 0.46 -2.91 35.45
N ALA A 38 0.54 -2.61 34.15
CA ALA A 38 -0.49 -1.88 33.44
C ALA A 38 -1.76 -2.75 33.18
N PRO A 39 -2.97 -2.15 33.17
CA PRO A 39 -4.19 -2.87 32.81
C PRO A 39 -4.16 -3.36 31.35
N ALA A 40 -4.01 -4.67 31.15
CA ALA A 40 -3.79 -5.27 29.83
C ALA A 40 -4.82 -4.83 28.77
N PHE A 41 -6.12 -4.84 29.12
CA PHE A 41 -7.18 -4.44 28.19
C PHE A 41 -7.10 -2.96 27.81
N GLY A 42 -6.93 -2.07 28.80
CA GLY A 42 -6.90 -0.62 28.57
C GLY A 42 -5.68 -0.20 27.76
N THR A 43 -4.50 -0.74 28.09
CA THR A 43 -3.26 -0.46 27.35
C THR A 43 -3.31 -1.00 25.93
N THR A 44 -3.83 -2.22 25.73
CA THR A 44 -4.02 -2.79 24.38
C THR A 44 -4.98 -1.95 23.55
N LEU A 45 -6.12 -1.55 24.12
CA LEU A 45 -7.10 -0.72 23.42
C LEU A 45 -6.51 0.64 23.02
N LEU A 46 -5.71 1.26 23.90
CA LEU A 46 -5.03 2.52 23.62
C LEU A 46 -4.03 2.38 22.46
N PHE A 47 -3.16 1.37 22.50
CA PHE A 47 -2.18 1.16 21.44
C PHE A 47 -2.84 0.83 20.09
N THR A 48 -3.87 -0.01 20.10
CA THR A 48 -4.67 -0.27 18.89
C THR A 48 -5.34 0.99 18.37
N ALA A 49 -5.87 1.86 19.23
CA ALA A 49 -6.46 3.12 18.80
C ALA A 49 -5.43 4.07 18.16
N ILE A 50 -4.22 4.14 18.72
CA ILE A 50 -3.11 4.92 18.15
C ILE A 50 -2.73 4.39 16.76
N ASP A 51 -2.53 3.08 16.63
CA ASP A 51 -2.16 2.46 15.34
C ASP A 51 -3.27 2.64 14.29
N VAL A 52 -4.54 2.47 14.66
CA VAL A 52 -5.67 2.74 13.75
C VAL A 52 -5.69 4.20 13.29
N ALA A 53 -5.41 5.16 14.18
CA ALA A 53 -5.34 6.57 13.82
C ALA A 53 -4.17 6.85 12.87
N GLU A 54 -2.99 6.28 13.14
CA GLU A 54 -1.82 6.38 12.27
C GLU A 54 -2.11 5.80 10.88
N LEU A 55 -2.67 4.60 10.81
CA LEU A 55 -3.05 3.95 9.55
C LEU A 55 -4.10 4.75 8.79
N ALA A 56 -5.08 5.34 9.48
CA ALA A 56 -6.08 6.19 8.84
C ALA A 56 -5.44 7.42 8.19
N VAL A 57 -4.53 8.10 8.90
CA VAL A 57 -3.77 9.24 8.34
C VAL A 57 -2.92 8.79 7.16
N TRP A 58 -2.20 7.69 7.29
CA TRP A 58 -1.36 7.13 6.23
C TRP A 58 -2.18 6.80 4.97
N TYR A 59 -3.28 6.07 5.10
CA TYR A 59 -4.12 5.72 3.96
C TYR A 59 -4.79 6.93 3.33
N TRP A 60 -5.18 7.94 4.11
CA TRP A 60 -5.70 9.19 3.57
C TRP A 60 -4.65 9.91 2.71
N LEU A 61 -3.41 10.02 3.19
CA LEU A 61 -2.29 10.61 2.45
C LEU A 61 -1.98 9.83 1.18
N VAL A 62 -1.82 8.50 1.27
CA VAL A 62 -1.46 7.65 0.14
C VAL A 62 -2.57 7.63 -0.91
N SER A 63 -3.83 7.47 -0.51
CA SER A 63 -4.96 7.47 -1.46
C SER A 63 -5.14 8.83 -2.13
N GLY A 64 -4.97 9.93 -1.37
CA GLY A 64 -4.98 11.28 -1.92
C GLY A 64 -3.84 11.52 -2.92
N ALA A 65 -2.63 11.08 -2.60
CA ALA A 65 -1.48 11.16 -3.49
C ALA A 65 -1.69 10.30 -4.76
N ALA A 66 -2.22 9.09 -4.61
CA ALA A 66 -2.56 8.20 -5.71
C ALA A 66 -3.62 8.81 -6.64
N ALA A 67 -4.66 9.47 -6.09
CA ALA A 67 -5.67 10.17 -6.87
C ALA A 67 -5.05 11.30 -7.72
N LYS A 68 -4.21 12.14 -7.10
CA LYS A 68 -3.49 13.21 -7.82
C LYS A 68 -2.54 12.66 -8.88
N LEU A 69 -1.83 11.58 -8.57
CA LEU A 69 -0.93 10.92 -9.52
C LEU A 69 -1.72 10.34 -10.70
N ALA A 70 -2.85 9.70 -10.45
CA ALA A 70 -3.72 9.16 -11.49
C ALA A 70 -4.20 10.27 -12.46
N GLU A 71 -4.59 11.44 -11.94
CA GLU A 71 -4.91 12.59 -12.79
C GLU A 71 -3.73 13.05 -13.64
N ARG A 72 -2.52 13.06 -13.08
CA ARG A 72 -1.30 13.43 -13.81
C ARG A 72 -0.95 12.39 -14.89
N LEU A 73 -1.13 11.11 -14.62
CA LEU A 73 -0.91 10.01 -15.56
C LEU A 73 -1.91 10.02 -16.73
N ARG A 74 -3.13 10.54 -16.53
CA ARG A 74 -4.12 10.71 -17.61
C ARG A 74 -3.70 11.78 -18.64
N ARG A 75 -2.71 12.63 -18.33
CA ARG A 75 -2.21 13.63 -19.29
C ARG A 75 -1.46 12.94 -20.43
N PRO A 76 -1.80 13.18 -21.71
CA PRO A 76 -1.19 12.51 -22.86
C PRO A 76 0.34 12.62 -22.90
N ARG A 77 0.88 13.78 -22.49
CA ARG A 77 2.34 14.02 -22.44
C ARG A 77 3.03 13.10 -21.42
N VAL A 78 2.44 12.87 -20.25
CA VAL A 78 3.03 12.03 -19.20
C VAL A 78 2.99 10.57 -19.62
N ARG A 79 1.85 10.12 -20.13
CA ARG A 79 1.71 8.77 -20.68
C ARG A 79 2.71 8.49 -21.80
N ARG A 80 2.86 9.43 -22.76
CA ARG A 80 3.83 9.29 -23.85
C ARG A 80 5.28 9.20 -23.35
N ARG A 81 5.64 9.96 -22.32
CA ARG A 81 6.98 9.88 -21.70
C ARG A 81 7.22 8.52 -21.02
N LEU A 82 6.21 7.97 -20.36
CA LEU A 82 6.29 6.63 -19.75
C LEU A 82 6.42 5.54 -20.81
N GLU A 83 5.65 5.61 -21.89
CA GLU A 83 5.75 4.69 -23.03
C GLU A 83 7.15 4.77 -23.68
N GLN A 84 7.70 5.97 -23.84
CA GLN A 84 9.07 6.16 -24.33
C GLN A 84 10.12 5.56 -23.38
N ALA A 85 10.00 5.80 -22.08
CA ALA A 85 10.93 5.25 -21.09
C ALA A 85 10.90 3.72 -21.07
N ALA A 86 9.71 3.11 -21.14
CA ALA A 86 9.55 1.67 -21.25
C ALA A 86 10.19 1.14 -22.55
N GLY A 87 9.96 1.80 -23.68
CA GLY A 87 10.57 1.45 -24.97
C GLY A 87 12.11 1.49 -24.91
N VAL A 88 12.68 2.53 -24.32
CA VAL A 88 14.14 2.64 -24.12
C VAL A 88 14.66 1.52 -23.22
N ALA A 89 13.96 1.20 -22.12
CA ALA A 89 14.35 0.12 -21.22
C ALA A 89 14.32 -1.25 -21.94
N PHE A 90 13.30 -1.52 -22.76
CA PHE A 90 13.24 -2.76 -23.56
C PHE A 90 14.34 -2.84 -24.61
N LEU A 91 14.66 -1.75 -25.29
CA LEU A 91 15.77 -1.70 -26.24
C LEU A 91 17.11 -1.95 -25.52
N GLY A 92 17.30 -1.37 -24.33
CA GLY A 92 18.48 -1.64 -23.50
C GLY A 92 18.59 -3.11 -23.07
N PHE A 93 17.48 -3.71 -22.64
CA PHE A 93 17.43 -5.14 -22.34
C PHE A 93 17.75 -6.02 -23.55
N ALA A 94 17.20 -5.70 -24.72
CA ALA A 94 17.47 -6.43 -25.95
C ALA A 94 18.94 -6.33 -26.36
N ALA A 95 19.55 -5.14 -26.23
CA ALA A 95 20.97 -4.93 -26.49
C ALA A 95 21.84 -5.75 -25.54
N ASN A 96 21.53 -5.76 -24.23
CA ASN A 96 22.25 -6.57 -23.26
C ASN A 96 22.13 -8.06 -23.56
N LEU A 97 20.93 -8.52 -23.92
CA LEU A 97 20.71 -9.92 -24.26
C LEU A 97 21.49 -10.34 -25.52
N LEU A 98 21.60 -9.45 -26.52
CA LEU A 98 22.43 -9.71 -27.69
C LEU A 98 23.92 -9.75 -27.35
N ALA A 99 24.39 -8.88 -26.46
CA ALA A 99 25.76 -8.87 -25.99
C ALA A 99 26.12 -10.13 -25.18
N ASP A 100 25.21 -10.60 -24.31
CA ASP A 100 25.40 -11.83 -23.53
C ASP A 100 25.37 -13.12 -24.38
N ARG A 101 24.83 -13.05 -25.61
CA ARG A 101 24.67 -14.19 -26.54
C ARG A 101 25.71 -14.20 -27.67
N ALA A 102 26.57 -13.18 -27.75
CA ALA A 102 27.65 -13.05 -28.74
C ALA A 102 28.97 -13.55 -28.16
#